data_AF-A0A6P0XVT2-F1
#
_entry.id   AF-A0A6P0XVT2-F1
#
_cell.length_a   1.000
_cell.length_b   1.000
_cell.length_c   1.000
_cell.angle_alpha   90.00
_cell.angle_beta   90.00
_cell.angle_gamma   90.00
#
_symmetry.space_group_name_H-M   'P 1'
#
loop_
_entity.id
_entity.type
_entity.pdbx_description
1 polymer ?
#
loop_
_entity_poly.entity_id
_entity_poly.type
_entity_poly.pdbx_seq_one_letter_code
_entity_poly.pdbx_strand_id
1 'polypeptide(L)' 'MSTTKIPAKIANFPLRLLTVDEYHRMAEVGILHPDEKIELIAGQIINKMSPQGSS' A
#
# COMPACT_ATOMS: atom_id res chain seq x y z
N MET A 1 -29.59 -1.15 -6.90
CA MET A 1 -28.44 -0.31 -7.29
C MET A 1 -28.17 0.64 -6.14
N SER A 2 -27.19 0.34 -5.28
CA SER A 2 -26.84 1.19 -4.14
C SER A 2 -25.35 1.47 -4.20
N THR A 3 -25.00 2.64 -4.75
CA THR A 3 -23.64 3.18 -4.69
C THR A 3 -23.48 3.88 -3.33
N THR A 4 -22.88 3.18 -2.37
CA THR A 4 -22.44 3.83 -1.13
C THR A 4 -21.27 4.75 -1.46
N LYS A 5 -21.56 6.05 -1.52
CA LYS A 5 -20.59 7.14 -1.64
C LYS A 5 -19.80 7.20 -0.33
N ILE A 6 -18.60 6.62 -0.31
CA ILE A 6 -17.69 6.71 0.84
C ILE A 6 -17.44 8.20 1.10
N PRO A 7 -17.72 8.74 2.31
CA PRO A 7 -17.53 10.16 2.57
C PRO A 7 -16.03 10.50 2.46
N ALA A 8 -15.72 11.45 1.58
CA ALA A 8 -14.39 11.96 1.27
C ALA A 8 -13.80 12.80 2.41
N LYS A 9 -13.73 12.24 3.62
CA LYS A 9 -13.05 12.88 4.75
C LYS A 9 -12.42 11.83 5.65
N ILE A 10 -11.39 11.17 5.13
CA ILE A 10 -10.38 10.60 6.02
C ILE A 10 -9.76 11.81 6.73
N ALA A 11 -9.96 11.92 8.05
CA ALA A 11 -9.44 13.04 8.81
C ALA A 11 -7.91 13.15 8.66
N ASN A 12 -7.40 14.37 8.70
CA ASN A 12 -6.00 14.71 8.40
C ASN A 12 -5.09 14.32 9.59
N PHE A 13 -4.97 13.01 9.85
CA PHE A 13 -4.06 12.46 10.85
C PHE A 13 -2.63 12.39 10.31
N PRO A 14 -1.61 12.54 11.16
CA PRO A 14 -0.23 12.33 10.75
C PRO A 14 -0.05 10.89 10.27
N LEU A 15 0.61 10.73 9.12
CA LEU A 15 0.94 9.42 8.56
C LEU A 15 2.16 8.84 9.30
N ARG A 16 2.01 7.64 9.88
CA ARG A 16 3.15 6.87 10.39
C ARG A 16 3.74 6.04 9.25
N LEU A 17 4.99 6.33 8.90
CA LEU A 17 5.72 5.58 7.88
C LEU A 17 6.23 4.25 8.43
N LEU A 18 6.27 3.24 7.57
CA LEU A 18 6.79 1.92 7.87
C LEU A 18 8.30 1.87 7.71
N THR A 19 8.94 1.08 8.55
CA THR A 19 10.34 0.65 8.39
C THR A 19 10.43 -0.60 7.52
N VAL A 20 11.63 -0.90 7.05
CA VAL A 20 11.93 -2.13 6.29
C VAL A 20 11.65 -3.38 7.13
N ASP A 21 12.02 -3.36 8.42
CA ASP A 21 11.79 -4.48 9.33
C ASP A 21 10.29 -4.78 9.52
N GLU A 22 9.47 -3.74 9.63
CA GLU A 22 8.02 -3.89 9.74
C GLU A 22 7.41 -4.47 8.47
N TYR A 23 7.87 -4.02 7.30
CA TYR A 23 7.45 -4.58 6.02
C TYR A 23 7.76 -6.09 5.93
N HIS A 24 8.96 -6.51 6.35
CA HIS A 24 9.31 -7.94 6.38
C HIS A 24 8.44 -8.74 7.36
N ARG A 25 8.23 -8.22 8.59
CA ARG A 25 7.36 -8.88 9.57
C ARG A 25 5.94 -9.06 9.04
N MET A 26 5.40 -8.05 8.35
CA MET A 26 4.07 -8.15 7.74
C MET A 26 4.00 -9.27 6.70
N ALA A 27 5.05 -9.48 5.91
CA ALA A 27 5.12 -10.63 4.99
C ALA A 27 5.25 -11.97 5.74
N GLU A 28 6.09 -12.04 6.79
CA GLU A 28 6.28 -13.25 7.60
C GLU A 28 4.99 -13.74 8.26
N VAL A 29 4.15 -12.83 8.74
CA VAL A 29 2.86 -13.16 9.36
C VAL A 29 1.70 -13.27 8.36
N GLY A 30 1.97 -13.12 7.06
CA GLY A 30 0.97 -13.27 5.99
C GLY A 30 0.00 -12.10 5.84
N ILE A 31 0.34 -10.90 6.34
CA ILE A 31 -0.42 -9.67 6.04
C ILE A 31 -0.19 -9.24 4.59
N LEU A 32 1.05 -9.36 4.11
CA LEU A 32 1.41 -9.09 2.72
C LEU A 32 1.73 -10.43 2.04
N HIS A 33 0.99 -10.74 0.99
CA HIS A 33 1.22 -11.95 0.24
C HIS A 33 2.26 -11.76 -0.89
N PRO A 34 3.04 -12.80 -1.22
CA PRO A 34 4.08 -12.71 -2.24
C PRO A 34 3.56 -12.49 -3.67
N ASP A 35 2.28 -12.76 -3.93
CA ASP A 35 1.62 -12.48 -5.20
C ASP A 35 1.08 -11.04 -5.32
N GLU A 36 1.06 -10.28 -4.21
CA GLU A 36 0.76 -8.86 -4.23
C GLU A 36 1.88 -8.08 -4.92
N LYS A 37 1.51 -7.34 -5.97
CA LYS A 37 2.45 -6.49 -6.71
C LYS A 37 2.63 -5.17 -5.97
N ILE A 38 3.33 -5.21 -4.84
CA ILE A 38 3.58 -4.05 -3.98
C ILE A 38 5.07 -3.81 -3.76
N GLU A 39 5.41 -2.57 -3.39
CA GLU A 39 6.76 -2.14 -3.02
C GLU A 39 6.70 -1.18 -1.83
N LEU A 40 7.72 -1.23 -0.96
CA LEU A 40 7.90 -0.24 0.10
C LEU A 40 8.75 0.92 -0.42
N ILE A 41 8.15 2.08 -0.61
CA ILE A 41 8.83 3.30 -1.06
C ILE A 41 8.60 4.42 -0.05
N ALA A 42 9.69 5.02 0.45
CA ALA A 42 9.65 6.09 1.44
C ALA A 42 8.77 5.77 2.68
N GLY A 43 8.75 4.50 3.10
CA GLY A 43 7.95 4.03 4.22
C GLY A 43 6.44 3.88 3.93
N GLN A 44 6.05 3.86 2.67
CA GLN A 44 4.68 3.59 2.21
C GLN A 44 4.64 2.34 1.37
N ILE A 45 3.63 1.50 1.58
CA ILE A 45 3.33 0.38 0.68
C ILE A 45 2.56 0.95 -0.51
N ILE A 46 3.14 0.84 -1.69
CA ILE A 46 2.54 1.28 -2.95
C ILE A 46 2.39 0.09 -3.89
N ASN A 47 1.42 0.18 -4.80
CA ASN A 47 1.34 -0.78 -5.90
C ASN A 47 2.53 -0.56 -6.84
N LYS A 48 3.19 -1.66 -7.21
CA LYS A 48 4.26 -1.66 -8.21
C LYS A 48 3.70 -1.12 -9.52
N MET A 49 4.21 0.03 -9.95
CA MET A 49 3.93 0.55 -11.28
C MET A 49 4.79 -0.20 -12.29
N SER A 50 4.18 -0.86 -13.27
CA SER A 50 4.90 -1.25 -14.48
C SER A 50 5.32 0.03 -15.22
N PRO A 51 6.53 0.11 -15.80
CA PRO A 51 6.87 1.21 -16.70
C PRO A 51 5.77 1.33 -17.76
N GLN A 52 5.11 2.49 -17.83
CA GLN A 52 4.16 2.74 -18.91
C GLN A 52 4.98 2.93 -20.19
N GLY A 53 4.97 1.92 -21.07
CA GLY A 53 5.37 2.04 -22.48
C GLY A 53 6.87 2.21 -22.75
N SER A 54 7.52 1.12 -23.17
CA SER A 54 8.58 1.21 -24.19
C SER A 54 8.02 0.55 -25.45
N SER A 55 7.27 1.32 -26.23
CA SER A 55 6.87 1.02 -27.61
C SER A 55 6.68 2.34 -28.33
#